data_AF-A0A2V5JPD9-F1
#
_entry.id   AF-A0A2V5JPD9-F1
#
_cell.length_a   1.000
_cell.length_b   1.000
_cell.length_c   1.000
_cell.angle_alpha   90.00
_cell.angle_beta   90.00
_cell.angle_gamma   90.00
#
_symmetry.space_group_name_H-M   'P 1'
#
loop_
_entity.id
_entity.type
_entity.pdbx_description
1 polymer ?
#
loop_
_entity_poly.entity_id
_entity_poly.type
_entity_poly.pdbx_seq_one_letter_code
_entity_poly.pdbx_strand_id
1 'polypeptide(L)'
;MAKKKKKTKRKLAYPRLPMQRHLNLRHEGTHFDLRPMFDDLNRQYFRGRLRGYNVMWGRRRKHRPRENFIFGTIQEEDRVIRINPALDQPFVPPWFLRYVHYH
;
A
#
# COMPACT_ATOMS: atom_id res chain seq x y z
N MET A 1 -50.27 -12.70 7.08
CA MET A 1 -49.17 -11.71 7.17
C MET A 1 -47.83 -12.44 7.15
N ALA A 2 -47.21 -12.61 5.97
CA ALA A 2 -46.10 -13.54 5.75
C ALA A 2 -44.72 -12.88 5.97
N LYS A 3 -43.89 -13.48 6.83
CA LYS A 3 -42.51 -13.07 7.17
C LYS A 3 -41.57 -13.19 5.95
N LYS A 4 -41.01 -12.08 5.47
CA LYS A 4 -39.97 -12.05 4.43
C LYS A 4 -38.62 -12.56 4.99
N LYS A 5 -38.23 -13.79 4.59
CA LYS A 5 -36.88 -14.33 4.80
C LYS A 5 -35.86 -13.51 3.99
N LYS A 6 -34.90 -12.84 4.66
CA LYS A 6 -33.77 -12.15 4.01
C LYS A 6 -32.84 -13.21 3.38
N LYS A 7 -32.84 -13.31 2.04
CA LYS A 7 -31.93 -14.19 1.30
C LYS A 7 -30.49 -13.67 1.44
N THR A 8 -29.65 -14.44 2.11
CA THR A 8 -28.20 -14.23 2.22
C THR A 8 -27.59 -14.22 0.83
N LYS A 9 -27.12 -13.05 0.37
CA LYS A 9 -26.31 -12.94 -0.84
C LYS A 9 -24.94 -13.56 -0.58
N ARG A 10 -24.86 -14.90 -0.65
CA ARG A 10 -23.59 -15.59 -0.92
C ARG A 10 -23.12 -15.13 -2.29
N LYS A 11 -22.36 -14.04 -2.34
CA LYS A 11 -21.61 -13.68 -3.54
C LYS A 11 -20.51 -14.71 -3.65
N LEU A 12 -20.64 -15.64 -4.60
CA LEU A 12 -19.52 -16.36 -5.18
C LEU A 12 -18.44 -15.30 -5.50
N ALA A 13 -17.36 -15.30 -4.73
CA ALA A 13 -16.18 -14.53 -5.05
C ALA A 13 -15.54 -15.23 -6.25
N TYR A 14 -15.95 -14.83 -7.46
CA TYR A 14 -15.11 -15.02 -8.63
C TYR A 14 -13.71 -14.47 -8.25
N PRO A 15 -12.62 -15.23 -8.47
CA PRO A 15 -11.28 -14.69 -8.38
C PRO A 15 -11.13 -13.71 -9.55
N ARG A 16 -11.67 -12.50 -9.38
CA ARG A 16 -11.42 -11.39 -10.29
C ARG A 16 -9.94 -11.09 -10.09
N LEU A 17 -9.17 -11.42 -11.12
CA LEU A 17 -7.78 -11.05 -11.40
C LEU A 17 -7.39 -9.75 -10.68
N PRO A 18 -6.13 -9.67 -10.18
CA PRO A 18 -5.71 -8.64 -9.24
C PRO A 18 -6.14 -7.28 -9.73
N MET A 19 -6.67 -6.50 -8.79
CA MET A 19 -7.29 -5.20 -9.01
C MET A 19 -6.22 -4.18 -9.42
N GLN A 20 -5.64 -4.38 -10.60
CA GLN A 20 -4.90 -3.44 -11.41
C GLN A 20 -5.89 -2.38 -11.92
N ARG A 21 -6.52 -1.67 -10.99
CA ARG A 21 -6.80 -0.27 -11.27
C ARG A 21 -5.40 0.32 -11.36
N HIS A 22 -4.95 0.57 -12.59
CA HIS A 22 -3.82 1.41 -12.94
C HIS A 22 -4.03 2.76 -12.24
N LEU A 23 -3.74 2.74 -10.96
CA LEU A 23 -3.80 3.86 -10.06
C LEU A 23 -2.46 4.51 -10.35
N ASN A 24 -2.49 5.52 -11.23
CA ASN A 24 -1.41 6.47 -11.49
C ASN A 24 -1.03 7.13 -10.15
N LEU A 25 -0.35 6.36 -9.31
CA LEU A 25 0.08 6.73 -7.98
C LEU A 25 1.58 6.85 -8.08
N ARG A 26 2.01 8.11 -8.02
CA ARG A 26 3.39 8.50 -8.21
C ARG A 26 4.25 7.92 -7.09
N HIS A 27 5.48 7.56 -7.41
CA HIS A 27 6.55 7.23 -6.46
C HIS A 27 7.01 8.49 -5.71
N GLU A 28 6.84 9.65 -6.34
CA GLU A 28 7.13 10.97 -5.80
C GLU A 28 6.02 11.40 -4.82
N GLY A 29 6.40 11.52 -3.55
CA GLY A 29 5.60 12.22 -2.55
C GLY A 29 5.82 13.72 -2.65
N THR A 30 5.05 14.49 -1.89
CA THR A 30 5.24 15.93 -1.72
C THR A 30 6.53 16.23 -0.94
N HIS A 31 6.93 15.35 -0.02
CA HIS A 31 8.11 15.53 0.85
C HIS A 31 9.16 14.43 0.68
N PHE A 32 8.76 13.20 0.34
CA PHE A 32 9.70 12.09 0.23
C PHE A 32 9.57 11.33 -1.08
N ASP A 33 10.70 10.98 -1.67
CA ASP A 33 10.78 10.02 -2.77
C ASP A 33 11.07 8.63 -2.21
N LEU A 34 10.16 7.69 -2.48
CA LEU A 34 10.24 6.32 -1.95
C LEU A 34 11.22 5.44 -2.71
N ARG A 35 11.44 5.71 -4.01
CA ARG A 35 12.34 4.91 -4.85
C ARG A 35 13.77 4.86 -4.33
N PRO A 36 14.46 5.99 -4.11
CA PRO A 36 15.85 5.97 -3.66
C PRO A 36 15.98 5.37 -2.26
N MET A 37 14.99 5.55 -1.38
CA MET A 37 14.98 4.91 -0.05
C MET A 37 14.85 3.39 -0.15
N PHE A 38 13.95 2.91 -1.00
CA PHE A 38 13.76 1.49 -1.23
C PHE A 38 14.99 0.84 -1.88
N ASP A 39 15.59 1.48 -2.89
CA ASP A 39 16.77 0.95 -3.56
C ASP A 39 17.95 0.80 -2.61
N ASP A 40 18.12 1.76 -1.70
CA ASP A 40 19.15 1.71 -0.67
C ASP A 40 18.91 0.56 0.32
N LEU A 41 17.69 0.41 0.82
CA LEU A 41 17.31 -0.70 1.68
C LEU A 41 17.45 -2.06 0.99
N ASN A 42 17.02 -2.15 -0.27
CA ASN A 42 17.13 -3.36 -1.06
C ASN A 42 18.60 -3.79 -1.22
N ARG A 43 19.50 -2.84 -1.49
CA ARG A 43 20.95 -3.12 -1.55
C ARG A 43 21.49 -3.58 -0.20
N GLN A 44 21.18 -2.85 0.88
CA GLN A 44 21.77 -3.06 2.20
C GLN A 44 21.27 -4.34 2.89
N TYR A 45 19.96 -4.58 2.87
CA TYR A 45 19.33 -5.65 3.65
C TYR A 45 18.94 -6.86 2.81
N PHE A 46 18.53 -6.63 1.55
CA PHE A 46 18.00 -7.69 0.68
C PHE A 46 18.97 -8.11 -0.42
N ARG A 47 20.21 -7.61 -0.40
CA ARG A 47 21.28 -7.89 -1.39
C ARG A 47 20.83 -7.64 -2.83
N GLY A 48 19.92 -6.68 -3.03
CA GLY A 48 19.35 -6.34 -4.32
C GLY A 48 18.49 -7.45 -4.93
N ARG A 49 17.82 -8.30 -4.12
CA ARG A 49 16.94 -9.38 -4.61
C ARG A 49 15.54 -8.89 -4.97
N LEU A 50 15.09 -7.75 -4.44
CA LEU A 50 13.73 -7.22 -4.66
C LEU A 50 13.59 -6.38 -5.95
N ARG A 51 14.33 -6.69 -7.03
CA ARG A 51 14.44 -5.86 -8.26
C ARG A 51 13.13 -5.68 -9.04
N GLY A 52 12.09 -6.45 -8.72
CA GLY A 52 10.76 -6.37 -9.35
C GLY A 52 9.70 -5.71 -8.49
N TYR A 53 10.05 -5.24 -7.29
CA TYR A 53 9.08 -4.59 -6.41
C TYR A 53 8.90 -3.13 -6.78
N ASN A 54 7.65 -2.74 -7.00
CA ASN A 54 7.27 -1.36 -7.21
C ASN A 54 6.78 -0.76 -5.90
N VAL A 55 7.51 0.25 -5.42
CA VAL A 55 7.10 1.03 -4.27
C VAL A 55 6.35 2.26 -4.73
N MET A 56 5.19 2.49 -4.14
CA MET A 56 4.32 3.61 -4.51
C MET A 56 3.52 4.13 -3.33
N TRP A 57 3.17 5.41 -3.39
CA TRP A 57 2.22 5.97 -2.44
C TRP A 57 0.83 5.38 -2.67
N GLY A 58 0.13 5.07 -1.59
CA GLY A 58 -1.28 4.70 -1.60
C GLY A 58 -2.16 5.89 -1.98
N ARG A 59 -3.44 5.62 -2.18
CA ARG A 59 -4.41 6.69 -2.47
C ARG A 59 -4.74 7.48 -1.20
N ARG A 60 -4.57 8.81 -1.23
CA ARG A 60 -5.10 9.70 -0.18
C ARG A 60 -6.61 9.48 -0.08
N ARG A 61 -7.07 8.94 1.05
CA ARG A 61 -8.51 8.77 1.31
C ARG A 61 -9.07 10.10 1.81
N LYS A 62 -10.21 10.53 1.26
CA LYS A 62 -10.96 11.71 1.75
C LYS A 62 -11.50 11.52 3.17
N HIS A 63 -11.70 10.28 3.60
CA HIS A 63 -12.20 9.95 4.94
C HIS A 63 -11.11 9.22 5.73
N ARG A 64 -10.88 9.70 6.97
CA ARG A 64 -9.99 9.06 7.93
C ARG A 64 -10.55 7.67 8.26
N PRO A 65 -9.75 6.58 8.18
CA PRO A 65 -10.18 5.28 8.68
C PRO A 65 -10.50 5.41 10.18
N ARG A 66 -11.62 4.82 10.63
CA ARG A 66 -12.21 5.10 11.95
C ARG A 66 -11.56 4.33 13.11
N GLU A 67 -10.52 3.52 12.89
CA GLU A 67 -9.91 2.72 13.97
C GLU A 67 -8.46 2.29 13.72
N ASN A 68 -8.10 1.89 12.48
CA ASN A 68 -6.78 1.32 12.21
C ASN A 68 -5.94 2.19 11.27
N PHE A 69 -4.71 2.51 11.71
CA PHE A 69 -3.71 3.21 10.92
C PHE A 69 -2.71 2.22 10.34
N ILE A 70 -2.92 1.82 9.09
CA ILE A 70 -1.99 0.96 8.36
C ILE A 70 -0.93 1.83 7.70
N PHE A 71 0.34 1.59 8.04
CA PHE A 71 1.49 2.35 7.52
C PHE A 71 1.83 2.00 6.07
N GLY A 72 1.69 0.74 5.71
CA GLY A 72 1.85 0.25 4.36
C GLY A 72 1.22 -1.13 4.18
N THR A 73 1.06 -1.53 2.93
CA THR A 73 0.54 -2.84 2.54
C THR A 73 1.38 -3.39 1.41
N ILE A 74 1.76 -4.66 1.50
CA ILE A 74 2.41 -5.39 0.40
C ILE A 74 1.38 -6.20 -0.37
N GLN A 75 1.52 -6.24 -1.70
CA GLN A 75 0.83 -7.17 -2.58
C GLN A 75 1.90 -8.02 -3.25
N GLU A 76 1.99 -9.28 -2.85
CA GLU A 76 3.03 -10.19 -3.32
C GLU A 76 2.81 -10.60 -4.77
N GLU A 77 1.55 -10.78 -5.19
CA GLU A 77 1.19 -11.17 -6.55
C GLU A 77 1.66 -10.15 -7.59
N ASP A 78 1.45 -8.87 -7.29
CA ASP A 78 1.81 -7.76 -8.17
C ASP A 78 3.21 -7.21 -7.88
N ARG A 79 3.88 -7.71 -6.82
CA ARG A 79 5.14 -7.17 -6.29
C ARG A 79 5.05 -5.66 -6.06
N VAL A 80 4.00 -5.21 -5.37
CA VAL A 80 3.77 -3.78 -5.10
C VAL A 80 3.77 -3.53 -3.61
N ILE A 81 4.60 -2.58 -3.16
CA ILE A 81 4.56 -2.05 -1.81
C ILE A 81 3.84 -0.71 -1.86
N ARG A 82 2.71 -0.62 -1.16
CA ARG A 82 1.93 0.63 -1.04
C ARG A 82 2.17 1.25 0.31
N ILE A 83 2.73 2.45 0.33
CA ILE A 83 2.95 3.21 1.57
C ILE A 83 1.82 4.21 1.75
N ASN A 84 1.32 4.38 2.96
CA ASN A 84 0.25 5.33 3.22
C ASN A 84 0.75 6.78 3.02
N PRO A 85 0.09 7.60 2.18
CA PRO A 85 0.49 9.00 1.93
C PRO A 85 0.37 9.89 3.17
N ALA A 86 -0.22 9.41 4.28
CA ALA A 86 -0.16 10.10 5.55
C ALA A 86 1.28 10.19 6.13
N LEU A 87 2.21 9.36 5.64
CA LEU A 87 3.62 9.41 6.02
C LEU A 87 4.44 10.39 5.18
N ASP A 88 3.87 10.93 4.11
CA ASP A 88 4.48 11.94 3.25
C ASP A 88 4.30 13.35 3.86
N GLN A 89 4.88 13.58 5.04
CA GLN A 89 4.77 14.84 5.80
C GLN A 89 6.12 15.27 6.35
N PRO A 90 6.43 16.57 6.41
CA PRO A 90 7.77 17.06 6.72
C PRO A 90 8.23 16.76 8.15
N PHE A 91 7.28 16.54 9.08
CA PHE A 91 7.62 16.15 10.46
C PHE A 91 8.01 14.68 10.60
N VAL A 92 7.73 13.85 9.59
CA VAL A 92 8.01 12.41 9.65
C VAL A 92 9.52 12.21 9.47
N PRO A 93 10.22 11.60 10.43
CA PRO A 93 11.65 11.37 10.29
C PRO A 93 11.95 10.39 9.15
N PRO A 94 12.99 10.62 8.32
CA PRO A 94 13.36 9.71 7.23
C PRO A 94 13.65 8.28 7.67
N TRP A 95 14.21 8.10 8.88
CA TRP A 95 14.48 6.76 9.44
C TRP A 95 13.20 5.96 9.66
N PHE A 96 12.08 6.63 9.99
CA PHE A 96 10.80 5.98 10.22
C PHE A 96 10.21 5.46 8.91
N LEU A 97 10.31 6.25 7.83
CA LEU A 97 9.93 5.79 6.49
C LEU A 97 10.76 4.59 6.05
N ARG A 98 12.07 4.59 6.31
CA ARG A 98 12.94 3.45 6.02
C ARG A 98 12.51 2.20 6.80
N TYR A 99 12.17 2.36 8.08
CA TYR A 99 11.64 1.26 8.89
C TYR A 99 10.34 0.69 8.31
N VAL A 100 9.40 1.54 7.89
CA VAL A 100 8.13 1.10 7.28
C VAL A 100 8.36 0.38 5.95
N HIS A 101 9.40 0.73 5.17
CA HIS A 101 9.75 -0.01 3.94
C HIS A 101 10.39 -1.37 4.21
N TYR A 102 11.09 -1.50 5.33
CA TYR A 102 11.79 -2.73 5.69
C TYR A 102 10.86 -3.80 6.28
N HIS A 103 9.79 -3.37 6.95
CA HIS A 103 8.80 -4.24 7.60
C HIS A 103 7.93 -5.00 6.59
#